data_AF-M0II67-F1
#
_entry.id   AF-M0II67-F1
#
_cell.length_a   1.000
_cell.length_b   1.000
_cell.length_c   1.000
_cell.angle_alpha   90.00
_cell.angle_beta   90.00
_cell.angle_gamma   90.00
#
_symmetry.space_group_name_H-M   'P 1'
#
loop_
_entity.id
_entity.type
_entity.pdbx_description
1 polymer ?
#
loop_
_entity_poly.entity_id
_entity_poly.type
_entity_poly.pdbx_seq_one_letter_code
_entity_poly.pdbx_strand_id
1 'polypeptide(L)' 'MGPNTTLTLALPKTGRVCPEATVGDLCLADIGIPRGVYDHLGIDYTDPFDGARLVRLNAVNKRG' A
#
# COMPACT_ATOMS: atom_id res chain seq x y z
N MET A 1 -11.36 2.97 20.01
CA MET A 1 -11.73 1.93 19.03
C MET A 1 -11.20 2.36 17.68
N GLY A 2 -10.18 1.67 17.15
CA GLY A 2 -9.66 1.91 15.80
C GLY A 2 -10.38 1.04 14.77
N PRO A 3 -10.14 1.25 13.46
CA PRO A 3 -10.70 0.41 12.41
C PRO A 3 -10.20 -1.04 12.53
N ASN A 4 -11.06 -2.00 12.18
CA ASN A 4 -10.66 -3.41 12.06
C ASN A 4 -9.81 -3.66 10.80
N THR A 5 -10.06 -2.88 9.74
CA THR A 5 -9.33 -2.96 8.47
C THR A 5 -9.20 -1.57 7.86
N THR A 6 -8.04 -1.31 7.29
CA THR A 6 -7.72 -0.07 6.58
C THR A 6 -7.35 -0.39 5.14
N LEU A 7 -8.00 0.29 4.19
CA LEU A 7 -7.66 0.24 2.77
C LEU A 7 -6.69 1.38 2.39
N THR A 8 -5.67 1.09 1.59
CA THR A 8 -4.82 2.08 0.93
C THR A 8 -4.99 2.00 -0.58
N LEU A 9 -4.93 3.15 -1.25
CA LEU A 9 -5.17 3.25 -2.69
C LEU A 9 -3.85 3.53 -3.41
N ALA A 10 -3.66 3.00 -4.61
CA ALA A 10 -2.51 3.25 -5.49
C ALA A 10 -1.15 2.67 -5.06
N LEU A 11 -0.62 3.06 -3.90
CA LEU A 11 0.69 2.65 -3.39
C LEU A 11 0.66 2.58 -1.86
N PRO A 12 1.58 1.89 -1.18
CA PRO A 12 1.74 2.03 0.27
C PRO A 12 2.04 3.47 0.70
N LYS A 13 1.44 3.93 1.81
CA LYS A 13 1.61 5.30 2.34
C LYS A 13 2.45 5.25 3.62
N THR A 14 3.56 5.98 3.65
CA THR A 14 4.49 6.04 4.79
C THR A 14 3.88 6.68 6.04
N GLY A 15 2.85 7.53 5.89
CA GLY A 15 2.08 8.08 7.02
C GLY A 15 1.34 7.02 7.88
N ARG A 16 1.47 5.73 7.54
CA ARG A 16 0.96 4.59 8.31
C ARG A 16 2.02 3.86 9.13
N VAL A 17 3.24 4.40 9.18
CA VAL A 17 4.35 3.90 10.02
C VAL A 17 4.33 4.57 11.41
N CYS A 18 3.33 5.41 11.72
CA CYS A 18 3.17 6.00 13.05
C CYS A 18 2.81 4.90 14.07
N PRO A 19 3.66 4.64 15.09
CA PRO A 19 3.42 3.61 16.10
C PRO A 19 2.11 3.79 16.87
N GLU A 20 1.60 5.02 16.91
CA GLU A 20 0.40 5.39 17.66
C GLU A 20 -0.90 5.17 16.85
N ALA A 21 -0.81 4.93 15.54
CA ALA A 21 -1.97 4.75 14.66
C ALA A 21 -2.37 3.28 14.56
N THR A 22 -3.44 2.88 15.26
CA THR A 22 -4.07 1.56 15.04
C THR A 22 -4.82 1.55 13.72
N VAL A 23 -4.32 0.81 12.73
CA VAL A 23 -4.96 0.66 11.39
C VAL A 23 -5.68 -0.68 11.19
N GLY A 24 -5.57 -1.60 12.15
CA GLY A 24 -6.07 -2.96 11.97
C GLY A 24 -5.36 -3.68 10.81
N ASP A 25 -6.08 -4.57 10.12
CA ASP A 25 -5.59 -5.20 8.90
C ASP A 25 -5.34 -4.17 7.79
N LEU A 26 -4.24 -4.28 7.06
CA LEU A 26 -3.91 -3.33 5.99
C LEU A 26 -4.02 -3.99 4.61
N CYS A 27 -4.82 -3.38 3.74
CA CYS A 27 -4.97 -3.80 2.34
C CYS A 27 -4.53 -2.68 1.38
N LEU A 28 -4.06 -3.07 0.20
CA LEU A 28 -3.79 -2.19 -0.93
C LEU A 28 -4.76 -2.52 -2.06
N ALA A 29 -5.44 -1.50 -2.60
CA ALA A 29 -6.31 -1.62 -3.75
C ALA A 29 -5.73 -0.94 -4.98
N ASP A 30 -5.88 -1.63 -6.11
CA ASP A 30 -5.66 -1.07 -7.44
C ASP A 30 -6.86 -0.18 -7.80
N ILE A 31 -6.56 1.03 -8.27
CA ILE A 31 -7.55 2.00 -8.74
C ILE A 31 -7.37 2.33 -10.23
N GLY A 32 -6.59 1.51 -10.96
CA GLY A 32 -6.40 1.64 -12.40
C GLY A 32 -5.49 2.81 -12.80
N ILE A 33 -4.52 3.18 -11.96
CA ILE A 33 -3.53 4.20 -12.34
C ILE A 33 -2.66 3.62 -13.46
N PRO A 34 -2.59 4.28 -14.64
CA PRO A 34 -1.73 3.84 -15.72
C PRO A 34 -0.25 3.87 -15.32
N ARG A 35 0.53 2.88 -15.77
CA ARG A 35 1.99 2.81 -15.52
C ARG A 35 2.72 4.11 -15.82
N GLY A 36 2.37 4.78 -16.93
CA GLY A 36 2.98 6.04 -17.34
C GLY A 36 2.83 7.20 -16.33
N VAL A 37 1.86 7.14 -15.41
CA VAL A 37 1.75 8.11 -14.32
C VAL A 37 2.88 7.95 -13.31
N TYR A 38 3.25 6.70 -12.97
CA TYR A 38 4.38 6.43 -12.09
C TYR A 38 5.71 6.77 -12.76
N ASP A 39 5.84 6.46 -14.06
CA ASP A 39 7.04 6.78 -14.85
C ASP A 39 7.26 8.31 -14.90
N HIS A 40 6.20 9.09 -15.13
CA HIS A 40 6.26 10.55 -15.14
C HIS A 40 6.69 11.16 -13.80
N LEU A 41 6.35 10.47 -12.69
CA LEU A 41 6.74 10.87 -11.34
C LEU A 41 8.12 10.35 -10.94
N GLY A 42 8.81 9.58 -11.80
CA GLY A 42 10.09 8.95 -11.47
C GLY A 42 9.99 7.89 -10.39
N ILE A 43 8.82 7.27 -10.22
CA ILE A 43 8.58 6.21 -9.24
C ILE A 43 8.87 4.87 -9.89
N ASP A 44 9.85 4.13 -9.36
CA ASP A 44 10.13 2.75 -9.76
C ASP A 44 8.98 1.84 -9.31
N TYR A 45 8.03 1.62 -10.22
CA TYR A 45 6.80 0.89 -9.95
C TYR A 45 6.88 -0.54 -10.48
N THR A 46 6.87 -1.48 -9.54
CA THR A 46 6.56 -2.89 -9.82
C THR A 46 5.13 -3.17 -9.39
N ASP A 47 4.35 -3.84 -10.25
CA ASP A 47 2.96 -4.18 -9.95
C ASP A 47 2.90 -5.17 -8.76
N PRO A 48 2.32 -4.76 -7.61
CA PRO A 48 2.25 -5.61 -6.43
C PRO A 48 1.03 -6.55 -6.44
N PHE A 49 0.17 -6.45 -7.46
CA PHE A 49 -1.14 -7.11 -7.45
C PHE A 49 -1.16 -8.50 -8.09
N ASP A 50 -0.20 -8.84 -8.95
CA ASP A 50 -0.15 -10.14 -9.65
C ASP A 50 -1.50 -10.53 -10.30
N GLY A 51 -2.15 -9.55 -10.95
CA GLY A 51 -3.47 -9.71 -11.56
C GLY A 51 -4.67 -9.60 -10.61
N ALA A 52 -4.46 -9.48 -9.30
CA ALA A 52 -5.53 -9.16 -8.34
C ALA A 52 -5.91 -7.66 -8.39
N ARG A 53 -6.98 -7.28 -7.67
CA ARG A 53 -7.33 -5.86 -7.44
C ARG A 53 -7.21 -5.41 -5.99
N LEU A 54 -6.95 -6.35 -5.10
CA LEU A 54 -6.83 -6.14 -3.66
C LEU A 54 -5.81 -7.13 -3.12
N VAL A 55 -4.80 -6.63 -2.40
CA VAL A 55 -3.79 -7.46 -1.72
C VAL A 55 -3.66 -7.05 -0.26
N ARG A 56 -3.43 -8.03 0.61
CA ARG A 56 -3.13 -7.79 2.03
C ARG A 56 -1.64 -7.45 2.17
N LEU A 57 -1.34 -6.38 2.91
CA LEU A 57 0.02 -5.96 3.19
C LEU A 57 0.49 -6.58 4.51
N ASN A 58 1.66 -7.21 4.48
CA ASN A 58 2.33 -7.72 5.67
C ASN A 58 3.47 -6.79 6.04
N ALA A 59 3.62 -6.50 7.34
CA ALA A 59 4.79 -5.79 7.82
C ALA A 59 6.03 -6.66 7.60
N VAL A 60 7.03 -6.12 6.91
CA VAL A 60 8.35 -6.76 6.78
C VAL A 60 9.31 -5.98 7.66
N ASN A 61 9.80 -6.61 8.72
CA ASN A 61 10.91 -6.06 9.48
C ASN A 61 12.17 -6.14 8.63
N LYS A 62 12.62 -5.01 8.07
CA LYS A 62 13.99 -4.89 7.58
C LYS A 62 14.90 -4.88 8.81
N ARG A 63 15.41 -6.05 9.21
CA ARG A 63 16.57 -6.12 10.11
C ARG A 63 17.76 -5.57 9.33
N GLY A 64 18.10 -4.31 9.60
CA GLY A 64 19.42 -3.74 9.37
C GLY A 64 20.21 -3.79 10.66
#